data_AF-A0A847VF52-F1
#
_entry.id   AF-A0A847VF52-F1
#
_cell.length_a   1.000
_cell.length_b   1.000
_cell.length_c   1.000
_cell.angle_alpha   90.00
_cell.angle_beta   90.00
_cell.angle_gamma   90.00
#
_symmetry.space_group_name_H-M   'P 1'
#
loop_
_entity.id
_entity.type
_entity.pdbx_description
1 polymer ?
#
loop_
_entity_poly.entity_id
_entity_poly.type
_entity_poly.pdbx_seq_one_letter_code
_entity_poly.pdbx_strand_id
1 'polypeptide(L)'
;MSLVSVARADAPPAVDRWVEIDLYWFDAQAPERSAAAYWERYEPMYRGSRGHRGVILNVGFTVNHVMAYCELDQAIALPKPSGQELGPRLEGALAGDSAARQAAWRRRFSGRHDAGPQIGYGQWSYRALQALTAALRAEGARRGIEDFRVGSFVVAFRNAYGEVAPFAQAHPEAWTRWRPAADLLDSSAYFDPSAPLNADRGCFAGLPGGIAQGTAAHEVFVAQWAALARAVGLDAIMFRDGMGFPRAYTRYGPWGLAVPDRAAAEKITGGMAALLRGIKQIAPRTLTMMYSTAATATSDWRANG
;
A
#
# COMPACT_ATOMS: atom_id res chain seq x y z
N MET A 1 44.37 5.82 -32.55
CA MET A 1 43.71 4.91 -31.59
C MET A 1 43.50 5.67 -30.28
N SER A 2 42.32 6.23 -30.07
CA SER A 2 41.98 6.96 -28.85
C SER A 2 41.20 6.02 -27.93
N LEU A 3 41.77 5.72 -26.75
CA LEU A 3 41.10 5.00 -25.69
C LEU A 3 39.98 5.89 -25.15
N VAL A 4 38.74 5.41 -25.26
CA VAL A 4 37.59 6.00 -24.57
C VAL A 4 37.81 5.76 -23.08
N SER A 5 38.04 6.85 -22.34
CA SER A 5 38.05 6.87 -20.89
C SER A 5 36.69 6.38 -20.37
N VAL A 6 36.67 5.19 -19.77
CA VAL A 6 35.54 4.75 -18.96
C VAL A 6 35.63 5.57 -17.67
N ALA A 7 34.79 6.60 -17.57
CA ALA A 7 34.65 7.36 -16.34
C ALA A 7 34.32 6.39 -15.20
N ARG A 8 35.21 6.32 -14.19
CA ARG A 8 34.88 5.71 -12.90
C ARG A 8 33.72 6.51 -12.31
N ALA A 9 32.61 5.82 -12.05
CA ALA A 9 31.49 6.40 -11.30
C ALA A 9 31.89 6.54 -9.83
N ASP A 10 32.63 7.60 -9.50
CA ASP A 10 33.24 7.82 -8.17
C ASP A 10 32.28 8.40 -7.11
N ALA A 11 30.97 8.21 -7.23
CA ALA A 11 30.04 8.37 -6.11
C ALA A 11 28.81 7.48 -6.28
N PRO A 12 28.36 6.79 -5.20
CA PRO A 12 27.08 6.10 -5.23
C PRO A 12 25.95 7.10 -5.52
N PRO A 13 25.01 6.79 -6.43
CA PRO A 13 23.96 7.72 -6.79
C PRO A 13 23.10 8.06 -5.56
N ALA A 14 22.75 9.35 -5.42
CA ALA A 14 21.82 9.83 -4.39
C ALA A 14 20.38 9.45 -4.77
N VAL A 15 20.11 8.14 -4.82
CA VAL A 15 18.80 7.58 -5.11
C VAL A 15 18.15 7.11 -3.83
N ASP A 16 16.83 7.23 -3.77
CA ASP A 16 16.03 6.61 -2.72
C ASP A 16 15.95 5.09 -2.95
N ARG A 17 15.83 4.33 -1.86
CA ARG A 17 15.63 2.88 -1.90
C ARG A 17 14.51 2.47 -0.96
N TRP A 18 13.48 1.88 -1.54
CA TRP A 18 12.31 1.43 -0.80
C TRP A 18 11.99 -0.03 -1.16
N VAL A 19 11.67 -0.82 -0.15
CA VAL A 19 11.13 -2.18 -0.31
C VAL A 19 9.67 -2.17 0.12
N GLU A 20 8.76 -2.57 -0.76
CA GLU A 20 7.39 -2.92 -0.38
C GLU A 20 7.39 -4.38 0.08
N ILE A 21 6.76 -4.66 1.23
CA ILE A 21 6.68 -6.02 1.78
C ILE A 21 5.39 -6.21 2.55
N ASP A 22 4.86 -7.43 2.49
CA ASP A 22 3.64 -7.77 3.19
C ASP A 22 3.85 -7.94 4.69
N LEU A 23 2.93 -7.43 5.51
CA LEU A 23 3.02 -7.52 6.97
C LEU A 23 3.03 -8.98 7.45
N TYR A 24 2.38 -9.90 6.72
CA TYR A 24 2.40 -11.34 7.03
C TYR A 24 3.81 -11.96 6.95
N TRP A 25 4.79 -11.27 6.36
CA TRP A 25 6.18 -11.72 6.33
C TRP A 25 6.83 -11.64 7.72
N PHE A 26 6.31 -10.79 8.60
CA PHE A 26 6.80 -10.58 9.96
C PHE A 26 5.96 -11.36 10.99
N ASP A 27 6.60 -11.70 12.11
CA ASP A 27 5.94 -12.32 13.25
C ASP A 27 5.62 -11.28 14.33
N ALA A 28 4.33 -11.05 14.57
CA ALA A 28 3.83 -10.11 15.57
C ALA A 28 4.29 -10.44 17.01
N GLN A 29 4.59 -11.70 17.30
CA GLN A 29 5.04 -12.16 18.63
C GLN A 29 6.56 -12.10 18.79
N ALA A 30 7.30 -11.85 17.71
CA ALA A 30 8.75 -11.75 17.73
C ALA A 30 9.25 -10.66 16.75
N PRO A 31 8.91 -9.38 17.01
CA PRO A 31 9.22 -8.27 16.10
C PRO A 31 10.74 -8.08 15.91
N GLU A 32 11.55 -8.26 16.95
CA GLU A 32 13.02 -8.13 16.88
C GLU A 32 13.64 -9.23 16.01
N ARG A 33 13.18 -10.47 16.19
CA ARG A 33 13.64 -11.61 15.37
C ARG A 33 13.28 -11.40 13.90
N SER A 34 12.05 -10.96 13.63
CA SER A 34 11.59 -10.71 12.26
C SER A 34 12.31 -9.53 11.63
N ALA A 35 12.59 -8.48 12.39
CA ALA A 35 13.40 -7.35 11.92
C ALA A 35 14.85 -7.77 11.61
N ALA A 36 15.48 -8.61 12.45
CA ALA A 36 16.81 -9.15 12.16
C ALA A 36 16.82 -9.96 10.86
N ALA A 37 15.85 -10.86 10.68
CA ALA A 37 15.71 -11.64 9.44
C ALA A 37 15.47 -10.75 8.22
N TYR A 38 14.71 -9.65 8.37
CA TYR A 38 14.48 -8.69 7.29
C TYR A 38 15.78 -8.07 6.84
N TRP A 39 16.57 -7.58 7.80
CA TRP A 39 17.84 -6.96 7.51
C TRP A 39 18.86 -7.95 6.95
N GLU A 40 18.97 -9.16 7.49
CA GLU A 40 19.81 -10.22 6.90
C GLU A 40 19.53 -10.44 5.41
N ARG A 41 18.24 -10.40 5.02
CA ARG A 41 17.82 -10.63 3.64
C ARG A 41 17.98 -9.41 2.73
N TYR A 42 17.60 -8.22 3.22
CA TYR A 42 17.41 -7.04 2.37
C TYR A 42 18.46 -5.93 2.58
N GLU A 43 19.33 -6.03 3.59
CA GLU A 43 20.43 -5.07 3.79
C GLU A 43 21.25 -4.82 2.51
N PRO A 44 21.60 -5.84 1.69
CA PRO A 44 22.36 -5.60 0.46
C PRO A 44 21.69 -4.63 -0.51
N MET A 45 20.35 -4.52 -0.51
CA MET A 45 19.61 -3.60 -1.38
C MET A 45 19.74 -2.13 -0.96
N TYR A 46 20.09 -1.88 0.30
CA TYR A 46 20.26 -0.53 0.85
C TYR A 46 21.70 -0.02 0.80
N ARG A 47 22.67 -0.91 0.57
CA ARG A 47 24.09 -0.54 0.49
C ARG A 47 24.35 0.38 -0.70
N GLY A 48 25.17 1.41 -0.48
CA GLY A 48 25.51 2.39 -1.51
C GLY A 48 24.37 3.37 -1.86
N SER A 49 23.23 3.32 -1.18
CA SER A 49 22.18 4.32 -1.32
C SER A 49 22.42 5.49 -0.36
N ARG A 50 22.39 6.72 -0.89
CA ARG A 50 22.52 7.96 -0.09
C ARG A 50 21.22 8.77 0.04
N GLY A 51 20.16 8.40 -0.70
CA GLY A 51 18.83 8.97 -0.54
C GLY A 51 18.05 8.34 0.63
N HIS A 52 16.74 8.60 0.67
CA HIS A 52 15.86 7.99 1.66
C HIS A 52 15.84 6.47 1.52
N ARG A 53 16.03 5.78 2.64
CA ARG A 53 15.99 4.33 2.74
C ARG A 53 14.83 3.94 3.63
N GLY A 54 14.03 2.97 3.20
CA GLY A 54 12.93 2.52 4.02
C GLY A 54 12.18 1.32 3.50
N VAL A 55 11.22 0.89 4.30
CA VAL A 55 10.30 -0.19 3.97
C VAL A 55 8.87 0.34 3.99
N ILE A 56 8.06 -0.08 3.03
CA ILE A 56 6.63 0.16 2.99
C ILE A 56 5.93 -1.16 3.34
N LEU A 57 5.27 -1.18 4.49
CA LEU A 57 4.51 -2.31 4.98
C LEU A 57 3.12 -2.35 4.34
N ASN A 58 2.77 -3.48 3.76
CA ASN A 58 1.39 -3.75 3.40
C ASN A 58 0.61 -4.22 4.64
N VAL A 59 -0.31 -3.40 5.13
CA VAL A 59 -1.16 -3.76 6.26
C VAL A 59 -2.52 -4.18 5.74
N GLY A 60 -2.58 -5.40 5.16
CA GLY A 60 -3.84 -6.05 4.77
C GLY A 60 -4.48 -5.52 3.49
N PHE A 61 -3.74 -4.86 2.59
CA PHE A 61 -4.26 -4.27 1.34
C PHE A 61 -5.54 -3.44 1.57
N THR A 62 -5.58 -2.66 2.65
CA THR A 62 -6.79 -1.93 3.03
C THR A 62 -6.47 -0.56 3.61
N VAL A 63 -7.33 0.40 3.32
CA VAL A 63 -7.35 1.72 3.96
C VAL A 63 -7.81 1.62 5.43
N ASN A 64 -8.46 0.52 5.81
CA ASN A 64 -9.13 0.36 7.10
C ASN A 64 -8.17 0.45 8.29
N HIS A 65 -6.92 -0.02 8.16
CA HIS A 65 -5.94 0.09 9.24
C HIS A 65 -5.60 1.56 9.59
N VAL A 66 -5.85 2.50 8.68
CA VAL A 66 -5.79 3.93 8.98
C VAL A 66 -7.13 4.39 9.52
N MET A 67 -8.20 4.16 8.76
CA MET A 67 -9.51 4.76 9.05
C MET A 67 -10.13 4.29 10.37
N ALA A 68 -9.90 3.04 10.78
CA ALA A 68 -10.49 2.45 11.98
C ALA A 68 -9.57 2.50 13.22
N TYR A 69 -8.45 3.21 13.17
CA TYR A 69 -7.50 3.29 14.29
C TYR A 69 -8.11 4.02 15.51
N CYS A 70 -8.09 3.36 16.67
CA CYS A 70 -8.60 3.87 17.94
C CYS A 70 -7.48 3.94 19.00
N GLU A 71 -6.79 2.83 19.24
CA GLU A 71 -5.77 2.71 20.28
C GLU A 71 -4.74 1.61 19.99
N LEU A 72 -3.65 1.56 20.75
CA LEU A 72 -2.54 0.63 20.49
C LEU A 72 -2.92 -0.85 20.68
N ASP A 73 -3.71 -1.17 21.70
CA ASP A 73 -4.09 -2.56 21.99
C ASP A 73 -5.19 -3.09 21.07
N GLN A 74 -5.80 -2.22 20.26
CA GLN A 74 -6.80 -2.60 19.27
C GLN A 74 -6.19 -3.56 18.23
N ALA A 75 -6.91 -4.65 17.95
CA ALA A 75 -6.58 -5.53 16.84
C ALA A 75 -6.80 -4.82 15.49
N ILE A 76 -5.88 -5.02 14.55
CA ILE A 76 -6.02 -4.55 13.17
C ILE A 76 -6.92 -5.54 12.43
N ALA A 77 -8.03 -5.04 11.89
CA ALA A 77 -8.91 -5.85 11.04
C ALA A 77 -8.23 -6.10 9.68
N LEU A 78 -7.69 -7.30 9.51
CA LEU A 78 -6.99 -7.75 8.31
C LEU A 78 -7.85 -8.76 7.53
N PRO A 79 -7.83 -8.76 6.18
CA PRO A 79 -8.67 -9.64 5.38
C PRO A 79 -8.26 -11.10 5.54
N LYS A 80 -9.21 -11.99 5.82
CA LYS A 80 -8.93 -13.43 6.00
C LYS A 80 -8.49 -14.14 4.71
N PRO A 81 -9.05 -13.84 3.52
CA PRO A 81 -8.67 -14.50 2.27
C PRO A 81 -7.32 -14.01 1.73
N SER A 82 -6.68 -13.05 2.40
CA SER A 82 -5.43 -12.46 1.97
C SER A 82 -4.24 -13.13 2.68
N GLY A 83 -3.12 -13.26 1.97
CA GLY A 83 -1.94 -13.94 2.47
C GLY A 83 -1.00 -14.38 1.36
N GLN A 84 0.14 -14.94 1.74
CA GLN A 84 1.01 -15.61 0.80
C GLN A 84 0.39 -16.95 0.42
N GLU A 85 -0.07 -17.09 -0.82
CA GLU A 85 -0.22 -18.42 -1.39
C GLU A 85 1.18 -19.00 -1.56
N LEU A 86 1.52 -19.99 -0.73
CA LEU A 86 2.70 -20.81 -0.99
C LEU A 86 2.36 -21.67 -2.19
N GLY A 87 2.56 -21.12 -3.38
CA GLY A 87 2.39 -21.87 -4.63
C GLY A 87 3.13 -23.21 -4.52
N PRO A 88 2.73 -24.22 -5.33
CA PRO A 88 3.42 -25.51 -5.34
C PRO A 88 4.92 -25.26 -5.42
N ARG A 89 5.75 -25.92 -4.58
CA ARG A 89 7.21 -25.69 -4.53
C ARG A 89 7.77 -25.68 -5.95
N LEU A 90 7.98 -24.47 -6.46
CA LEU A 90 8.39 -24.26 -7.82
C LEU A 90 9.91 -24.34 -7.85
N GLU A 91 10.47 -25.55 -7.88
CA GLU A 91 11.92 -25.73 -7.88
C GLU A 91 12.52 -25.45 -9.26
N GLY A 92 13.58 -24.60 -9.28
CA GLY A 92 14.52 -24.45 -10.39
C GLY A 92 14.01 -23.79 -11.68
N ALA A 93 14.97 -23.34 -12.49
CA ALA A 93 14.73 -22.94 -13.87
C ALA A 93 14.41 -24.17 -14.73
N LEU A 94 13.54 -24.01 -15.73
CA LEU A 94 13.28 -25.07 -16.70
C LEU A 94 14.51 -25.26 -17.58
N ALA A 95 15.06 -26.48 -17.61
CA ALA A 95 16.25 -26.82 -18.39
C ALA A 95 15.91 -27.27 -19.82
N GLY A 96 16.92 -27.33 -20.68
CA GLY A 96 16.82 -27.81 -22.07
C GLY A 96 16.53 -26.72 -23.09
N ASP A 97 16.28 -27.15 -24.33
CA ASP A 97 15.93 -26.25 -25.44
C ASP A 97 14.51 -25.67 -25.27
N SER A 98 14.10 -24.81 -26.20
CA SER A 98 12.79 -24.14 -26.14
C SER A 98 11.59 -25.11 -26.18
N ALA A 99 11.70 -26.22 -26.93
CA ALA A 99 10.63 -27.21 -27.01
C ALA A 99 10.51 -28.00 -25.70
N ALA A 100 11.64 -28.42 -25.14
CA ALA A 100 11.72 -29.10 -23.84
C ALA A 100 11.17 -28.21 -22.71
N ARG A 101 11.54 -26.92 -22.70
CA ARG A 101 11.02 -25.94 -21.73
C ARG A 101 9.52 -25.72 -21.88
N GLN A 102 8.99 -25.64 -23.10
CA GLN A 102 7.54 -25.52 -23.32
C GLN A 102 6.78 -26.77 -22.87
N ALA A 103 7.28 -27.97 -23.17
CA ALA A 103 6.66 -29.21 -22.73
C ALA A 103 6.67 -29.34 -21.18
N ALA A 104 7.80 -29.00 -20.56
CA ALA A 104 7.94 -29.00 -19.10
C ALA A 104 7.05 -27.93 -18.43
N TRP A 105 6.96 -26.73 -19.01
CA TRP A 105 6.03 -25.69 -18.55
C TRP A 105 4.59 -26.16 -18.63
N ARG A 106 4.15 -26.71 -19.78
CA ARG A 106 2.78 -27.22 -19.93
C ARG A 106 2.48 -28.28 -18.88
N ARG A 107 3.34 -29.28 -18.72
CA ARG A 107 3.18 -30.31 -17.68
C ARG A 107 3.11 -29.72 -16.27
N ARG A 108 3.90 -28.68 -16.01
CA ARG A 108 3.99 -28.02 -14.70
C ARG A 108 2.74 -27.21 -14.36
N PHE A 109 2.03 -26.66 -15.35
CA PHE A 109 0.91 -25.72 -15.14
C PHE A 109 -0.43 -26.19 -15.73
N SER A 110 -0.51 -27.39 -16.31
CA SER A 110 -1.75 -27.94 -16.90
C SER A 110 -2.64 -28.68 -15.91
N GLY A 111 -2.18 -28.95 -14.69
CA GLY A 111 -3.00 -29.55 -13.64
C GLY A 111 -3.79 -28.49 -12.85
N ARG A 112 -4.92 -28.87 -12.25
CA ARG A 112 -5.46 -28.10 -11.11
C ARG A 112 -4.38 -28.13 -10.04
N HIS A 113 -3.73 -27.01 -9.79
CA HIS A 113 -2.95 -26.85 -8.58
C HIS A 113 -3.94 -26.68 -7.45
N ASP A 114 -3.93 -27.62 -6.50
CA ASP A 114 -4.53 -27.35 -5.20
C ASP A 114 -3.84 -26.09 -4.67
N ALA A 115 -4.64 -25.10 -4.25
CA ALA A 115 -4.10 -23.91 -3.62
C ALA A 115 -3.19 -24.37 -2.48
N GLY A 116 -1.92 -24.00 -2.54
CA GLY A 116 -0.99 -24.40 -1.50
C GLY A 116 -1.36 -23.78 -0.15
N PRO A 117 -0.72 -24.21 0.95
CA PRO A 117 -0.98 -23.63 2.27
C PRO A 117 -0.83 -22.11 2.22
N GLN A 118 -1.85 -21.38 2.64
CA GLN A 118 -1.84 -19.92 2.69
C GLN A 118 -1.27 -19.45 4.02
N ILE A 119 -0.28 -18.56 3.98
CA ILE A 119 0.16 -17.80 5.16
C ILE A 119 -0.66 -16.51 5.18
N GLY A 120 -1.71 -16.49 5.99
CA GLY A 120 -2.46 -15.26 6.26
C GLY A 120 -1.67 -14.29 7.14
N TYR A 121 -2.22 -13.08 7.35
CA TYR A 121 -1.59 -12.06 8.17
C TYR A 121 -1.40 -12.41 9.65
N GLY A 122 -2.11 -13.42 10.17
CA GLY A 122 -2.16 -13.70 11.60
C GLY A 122 -2.86 -12.58 12.37
N GLN A 123 -2.67 -12.55 13.68
CA GLN A 123 -3.23 -11.52 14.56
C GLN A 123 -2.22 -10.40 14.78
N TRP A 124 -2.61 -9.18 14.43
CA TRP A 124 -1.83 -7.97 14.68
C TRP A 124 -2.64 -6.99 15.51
N SER A 125 -1.99 -6.32 16.45
CA SER A 125 -2.46 -5.07 17.05
C SER A 125 -1.62 -3.90 16.58
N TYR A 126 -2.09 -2.67 16.80
CA TYR A 126 -1.28 -1.48 16.54
C TYR A 126 -0.04 -1.41 17.44
N ARG A 127 -0.08 -1.99 18.65
CA ARG A 127 1.08 -2.16 19.53
C ARG A 127 2.11 -3.10 18.91
N ALA A 128 1.68 -4.22 18.33
CA ALA A 128 2.59 -5.12 17.64
C ALA A 128 3.22 -4.42 16.40
N LEU A 129 2.44 -3.63 15.66
CA LEU A 129 2.95 -2.82 14.56
C LEU A 129 3.98 -1.79 15.04
N GLN A 130 3.72 -1.09 16.16
CA GLN A 130 4.67 -0.16 16.80
C GLN A 130 5.97 -0.88 17.19
N ALA A 131 5.88 -2.07 17.79
CA ALA A 131 7.05 -2.85 18.16
C ALA A 131 7.87 -3.24 16.93
N LEU A 132 7.21 -3.66 15.84
CA LEU A 132 7.88 -3.97 14.57
C LEU A 132 8.60 -2.75 13.97
N THR A 133 7.95 -1.58 13.91
CA THR A 133 8.57 -0.37 13.33
C THR A 133 9.80 0.07 14.14
N ALA A 134 9.72 -0.01 15.48
CA ALA A 134 10.84 0.28 16.37
C ALA A 134 12.00 -0.73 16.17
N ALA A 135 11.68 -2.03 16.10
CA ALA A 135 12.66 -3.08 15.87
C ALA A 135 13.38 -2.94 14.53
N LEU A 136 12.65 -2.62 13.45
CA LEU A 136 13.21 -2.38 12.11
C LEU A 136 14.23 -1.23 12.11
N ARG A 137 13.93 -0.12 12.79
CA ARG A 137 14.86 1.01 12.90
C ARG A 137 16.06 0.69 13.77
N ALA A 138 15.83 0.06 14.93
CA ALA A 138 16.90 -0.29 15.85
C ALA A 138 17.91 -1.26 15.22
N GLU A 139 17.43 -2.25 14.46
CA GLU A 139 18.28 -3.15 13.68
C GLU A 139 19.01 -2.42 12.55
N GLY A 140 18.32 -1.52 11.84
CA GLY A 140 18.94 -0.69 10.80
C GLY A 140 20.08 0.18 11.32
N ALA A 141 19.87 0.85 12.45
CA ALA A 141 20.89 1.65 13.12
C ALA A 141 22.10 0.79 13.54
N ARG A 142 21.88 -0.41 14.09
CA ARG A 142 22.95 -1.37 14.42
C ARG A 142 23.77 -1.82 13.20
N ARG A 143 23.20 -1.71 12.00
CA ARG A 143 23.83 -2.02 10.71
C ARG A 143 24.35 -0.79 9.96
N GLY A 144 24.36 0.39 10.60
CA GLY A 144 24.86 1.63 10.03
C GLY A 144 23.87 2.35 9.08
N ILE A 145 22.58 2.06 9.17
CA ILE A 145 21.50 2.73 8.43
C ILE A 145 20.59 3.43 9.46
N GLU A 146 21.07 4.54 9.99
CA GLU A 146 20.46 5.26 11.12
C GLU A 146 19.17 6.03 10.75
N ASP A 147 19.01 6.40 9.49
CA ASP A 147 17.86 7.18 8.98
C ASP A 147 16.78 6.30 8.33
N PHE A 148 16.75 5.00 8.67
CA PHE A 148 15.81 4.06 8.08
C PHE A 148 14.36 4.45 8.38
N ARG A 149 13.53 4.50 7.34
CA ARG A 149 12.13 4.88 7.41
C ARG A 149 11.21 3.68 7.32
N VAL A 150 10.10 3.75 8.05
CA VAL A 150 9.05 2.74 7.98
C VAL A 150 7.76 3.43 7.55
N GLY A 151 7.16 2.98 6.46
CA GLY A 151 5.86 3.44 6.01
C GLY A 151 4.86 2.32 5.87
N SER A 152 3.63 2.67 5.55
CA SER A 152 2.63 1.70 5.09
C SER A 152 2.07 2.12 3.74
N PHE A 153 1.44 1.19 3.03
CA PHE A 153 0.58 1.55 1.91
C PHE A 153 -0.88 1.25 2.19
N VAL A 154 -1.76 1.99 1.50
CA VAL A 154 -3.20 1.78 1.53
C VAL A 154 -3.72 1.48 0.13
N VAL A 155 -4.51 0.42 0.02
CA VAL A 155 -5.40 0.18 -1.13
C VAL A 155 -6.82 0.49 -0.69
N ALA A 156 -7.58 1.15 -1.54
CA ALA A 156 -8.89 1.66 -1.17
C ALA A 156 -9.97 1.14 -2.11
N PHE A 157 -10.23 -0.15 -1.96
CA PHE A 157 -11.40 -0.83 -2.50
C PHE A 157 -12.32 -1.22 -1.35
N ARG A 158 -13.62 -0.98 -1.49
CA ARG A 158 -14.62 -1.26 -0.46
C ARG A 158 -14.60 -2.72 0.01
N ASN A 159 -14.31 -3.65 -0.89
CA ASN A 159 -14.25 -5.09 -0.62
C ASN A 159 -13.00 -5.75 -1.20
N ALA A 160 -11.82 -5.15 -0.99
CA ALA A 160 -10.55 -5.77 -1.35
C ALA A 160 -10.48 -7.22 -0.82
N TYR A 161 -10.09 -8.17 -1.68
CA TYR A 161 -10.02 -9.60 -1.34
C TYR A 161 -11.35 -10.22 -0.87
N GLY A 162 -12.50 -9.64 -1.26
CA GLY A 162 -13.83 -10.23 -1.05
C GLY A 162 -14.47 -9.92 0.30
N GLU A 163 -13.79 -9.21 1.20
CA GLU A 163 -14.31 -8.83 2.51
C GLU A 163 -14.51 -7.31 2.61
N VAL A 164 -15.65 -6.88 3.17
CA VAL A 164 -15.90 -5.47 3.47
C VAL A 164 -15.27 -5.15 4.83
N ALA A 165 -14.31 -4.23 4.85
CA ALA A 165 -13.64 -3.84 6.09
C ALA A 165 -14.59 -3.04 7.02
N PRO A 166 -14.38 -3.07 8.36
CA PRO A 166 -15.28 -2.43 9.32
C PRO A 166 -15.63 -0.96 9.03
N PHE A 167 -14.63 -0.13 8.71
CA PHE A 167 -14.88 1.27 8.34
C PHE A 167 -15.74 1.39 7.08
N ALA A 168 -15.50 0.54 6.08
CA ALA A 168 -16.27 0.54 4.84
C ALA A 168 -17.70 0.03 4.99
N GLN A 169 -17.95 -0.76 6.05
CA GLN A 169 -19.28 -1.18 6.45
C GLN A 169 -20.02 -0.05 7.19
N ALA A 170 -19.34 0.67 8.08
CA ALA A 170 -19.90 1.80 8.83
C ALA A 170 -20.15 3.04 7.96
N HIS A 171 -19.26 3.29 6.99
CA HIS A 171 -19.30 4.44 6.10
C HIS A 171 -19.36 4.02 4.62
N PRO A 172 -20.47 3.40 4.16
CA PRO A 172 -20.64 3.07 2.75
C PRO A 172 -20.62 4.31 1.85
N GLU A 173 -20.99 5.48 2.37
CA GLU A 173 -20.97 6.76 1.66
C GLU A 173 -19.55 7.23 1.25
N ALA A 174 -18.50 6.73 1.91
CA ALA A 174 -17.11 6.99 1.54
C ALA A 174 -16.69 6.33 0.21
N TRP A 175 -17.55 5.46 -0.35
CA TRP A 175 -17.21 4.58 -1.46
C TRP A 175 -18.08 4.86 -2.69
N THR A 176 -17.45 5.32 -3.77
CA THR A 176 -18.12 5.58 -5.04
C THR A 176 -18.00 4.39 -5.97
N ARG A 177 -19.10 3.99 -6.61
CA ARG A 177 -19.10 2.94 -7.63
C ARG A 177 -18.56 3.48 -8.96
N TRP A 178 -17.83 2.64 -9.66
CA TRP A 178 -17.47 2.87 -11.06
C TRP A 178 -18.74 2.89 -11.90
N ARG A 179 -18.84 3.81 -12.88
CA ARG A 179 -19.91 3.69 -13.87
C ARG A 179 -19.71 2.36 -14.63
N PRO A 180 -20.78 1.59 -14.87
CA PRO A 180 -20.68 0.43 -15.75
C PRO A 180 -20.23 0.92 -17.12
N ALA A 181 -19.08 0.46 -17.58
CA ALA A 181 -18.80 0.42 -19.00
C ALA A 181 -19.26 -0.95 -19.48
N ALA A 182 -20.03 -0.97 -20.57
CA ALA A 182 -20.49 -2.21 -21.17
C ALA A 182 -19.30 -3.18 -21.35
N ASP A 183 -19.52 -4.45 -21.02
CA ASP A 183 -18.55 -5.54 -21.17
C ASP A 183 -17.32 -5.53 -20.24
N LEU A 184 -17.29 -4.69 -19.19
CA LEU A 184 -16.20 -4.66 -18.22
C LEU A 184 -16.60 -5.31 -16.89
N LEU A 185 -15.67 -6.09 -16.30
CA LEU A 185 -15.85 -6.75 -15.00
C LEU A 185 -16.38 -5.76 -13.95
N ASP A 186 -17.39 -6.19 -13.18
CA ASP A 186 -17.85 -5.46 -12.01
C ASP A 186 -16.66 -5.22 -11.06
N SER A 187 -16.57 -4.02 -10.50
CA SER A 187 -15.42 -3.63 -9.69
C SER A 187 -15.83 -3.03 -8.39
N SER A 188 -15.02 -3.32 -7.37
CA SER A 188 -15.18 -2.75 -6.05
C SER A 188 -15.29 -1.23 -6.12
N ALA A 189 -16.21 -0.66 -5.35
CA ALA A 189 -16.28 0.78 -5.16
C ALA A 189 -14.95 1.33 -4.63
N TYR A 190 -14.55 2.51 -5.11
CA TYR A 190 -13.30 3.17 -4.77
C TYR A 190 -13.53 4.26 -3.73
N PHE A 191 -12.48 4.64 -2.99
CA PHE A 191 -12.58 5.66 -1.95
C PHE A 191 -12.73 7.03 -2.59
N ASP A 192 -13.79 7.76 -2.24
CA ASP A 192 -13.96 9.16 -2.63
C ASP A 192 -13.49 10.06 -1.47
N PRO A 193 -12.32 10.71 -1.59
CA PRO A 193 -11.82 11.59 -0.53
C PRO A 193 -12.75 12.78 -0.26
N SER A 194 -13.62 13.15 -1.20
CA SER A 194 -14.55 14.28 -1.07
C SER A 194 -15.92 13.88 -0.53
N ALA A 195 -16.16 12.58 -0.30
CA ALA A 195 -17.45 12.12 0.17
C ALA A 195 -17.78 12.70 1.55
N PRO A 196 -18.95 13.34 1.74
CA PRO A 196 -19.41 13.76 3.06
C PRO A 196 -19.86 12.54 3.85
N LEU A 197 -19.28 12.36 5.04
CA LEU A 197 -19.59 11.22 5.90
C LEU A 197 -20.78 11.51 6.80
N ASN A 198 -21.49 10.45 7.17
CA ASN A 198 -22.49 10.53 8.24
C ASN A 198 -21.80 10.68 9.60
N ALA A 199 -22.51 11.29 10.55
CA ALA A 199 -22.02 11.40 11.91
C ALA A 199 -21.78 10.00 12.52
N ASP A 200 -20.63 9.82 13.16
CA ASP A 200 -20.27 8.59 13.85
C ASP A 200 -19.60 8.92 15.19
N ARG A 201 -20.09 8.34 16.28
CA ARG A 201 -19.53 8.49 17.64
C ARG A 201 -18.58 7.35 18.01
N GLY A 202 -18.20 6.53 17.05
CA GLY A 202 -17.21 5.48 17.20
C GLY A 202 -15.87 6.00 17.67
N CYS A 203 -14.98 5.08 18.04
CA CYS A 203 -13.65 5.44 18.49
C CYS A 203 -12.73 5.71 17.30
N PHE A 204 -12.17 6.92 17.27
CA PHE A 204 -11.17 7.36 16.29
C PHE A 204 -10.06 8.13 17.02
N ALA A 205 -8.83 7.65 16.97
CA ALA A 205 -7.72 8.25 17.69
C ALA A 205 -7.45 9.72 17.29
N GLY A 206 -7.61 10.03 16.00
CA GLY A 206 -7.45 11.37 15.44
C GLY A 206 -8.68 12.26 15.61
N LEU A 207 -9.82 11.69 15.99
CA LEU A 207 -11.10 12.38 16.16
C LEU A 207 -11.78 11.89 17.45
N PRO A 208 -11.29 12.29 18.64
CA PRO A 208 -11.79 11.78 19.91
C PRO A 208 -13.27 12.11 20.19
N GLY A 209 -13.83 13.11 19.49
CA GLY A 209 -15.26 13.44 19.52
C GLY A 209 -16.12 12.68 18.50
N GLY A 210 -15.52 11.79 17.70
CA GLY A 210 -16.15 11.13 16.56
C GLY A 210 -16.09 11.95 15.26
N ILE A 211 -16.77 11.43 14.24
CA ILE A 211 -16.96 12.06 12.93
C ILE A 211 -18.23 12.92 13.01
N ALA A 212 -18.13 14.20 12.67
CA ALA A 212 -19.29 15.08 12.58
C ALA A 212 -20.04 14.87 11.25
N GLN A 213 -21.34 15.19 11.22
CA GLN A 213 -22.13 15.10 10.00
C GLN A 213 -21.52 15.98 8.91
N GLY A 214 -21.30 15.40 7.73
CA GLY A 214 -20.80 16.11 6.56
C GLY A 214 -19.28 16.31 6.54
N THR A 215 -18.53 15.84 7.55
CA THR A 215 -17.05 15.82 7.48
C THR A 215 -16.61 15.05 6.24
N ALA A 216 -15.69 15.61 5.47
CA ALA A 216 -15.23 14.95 4.26
C ALA A 216 -14.32 13.77 4.59
N ALA A 217 -14.40 12.70 3.81
CA ALA A 217 -13.65 11.47 4.05
C ALA A 217 -12.12 11.69 4.14
N HIS A 218 -11.57 12.63 3.38
CA HIS A 218 -10.16 12.99 3.47
C HIS A 218 -9.79 13.65 4.81
N GLU A 219 -10.68 14.43 5.43
CA GLU A 219 -10.41 15.06 6.73
C GLU A 219 -10.27 13.99 7.82
N VAL A 220 -11.15 12.98 7.78
CA VAL A 220 -11.05 11.80 8.66
C VAL A 220 -9.75 11.04 8.42
N PHE A 221 -9.41 10.75 7.16
CA PHE A 221 -8.16 10.07 6.83
C PHE A 221 -6.95 10.84 7.36
N VAL A 222 -6.88 12.16 7.14
CA VAL A 222 -5.77 13.02 7.55
C VAL A 222 -5.59 12.97 9.07
N ALA A 223 -6.67 13.14 9.82
CA ALA A 223 -6.64 13.10 11.28
C ALA A 223 -6.20 11.73 11.80
N GLN A 224 -6.76 10.65 11.24
CA GLN A 224 -6.43 9.28 11.61
C GLN A 224 -4.99 8.90 11.26
N TRP A 225 -4.51 9.27 10.07
CA TRP A 225 -3.12 9.08 9.66
C TRP A 225 -2.16 9.77 10.63
N ALA A 226 -2.44 11.02 10.99
CA ALA A 226 -1.58 11.76 11.91
C ALA A 226 -1.50 11.11 13.30
N ALA A 227 -2.62 10.59 13.80
CA ALA A 227 -2.67 9.88 15.07
C ALA A 227 -1.94 8.54 14.99
N LEU A 228 -2.24 7.73 13.96
CA LEU A 228 -1.63 6.42 13.74
C LEU A 228 -0.12 6.53 13.54
N ALA A 229 0.31 7.35 12.59
CA ALA A 229 1.73 7.49 12.24
C ALA A 229 2.58 7.89 13.44
N ARG A 230 2.05 8.78 14.30
CA ARG A 230 2.70 9.16 15.57
C ARG A 230 2.74 8.01 16.56
N ALA A 231 1.63 7.30 16.71
CA ALA A 231 1.51 6.22 17.70
C ALA A 231 2.41 5.03 17.35
N VAL A 232 2.44 4.61 16.08
CA VAL A 232 3.16 3.41 15.64
C VAL A 232 4.50 3.71 14.96
N GLY A 233 4.89 4.98 14.83
CA GLY A 233 6.17 5.38 14.25
C GLY A 233 6.28 5.13 12.75
N LEU A 234 5.28 5.55 11.97
CA LEU A 234 5.33 5.54 10.50
C LEU A 234 5.76 6.91 9.96
N ASP A 235 6.72 6.92 9.02
CA ASP A 235 7.20 8.14 8.34
C ASP A 235 6.64 8.32 6.94
N ALA A 236 6.05 7.27 6.36
CA ALA A 236 5.64 7.32 4.97
C ALA A 236 4.28 6.65 4.76
N ILE A 237 3.50 7.22 3.85
CA ILE A 237 2.26 6.64 3.36
C ILE A 237 2.36 6.53 1.84
N MET A 238 2.12 5.33 1.32
CA MET A 238 1.98 5.10 -0.09
C MET A 238 0.50 4.88 -0.43
N PHE A 239 -0.03 5.72 -1.29
CA PHE A 239 -1.37 5.55 -1.84
C PHE A 239 -1.29 4.62 -3.05
N ARG A 240 -2.03 3.51 -2.96
CA ARG A 240 -2.18 2.50 -4.02
C ARG A 240 -3.57 2.60 -4.65
N ASP A 241 -3.91 1.60 -5.46
CA ASP A 241 -5.12 1.56 -6.27
C ASP A 241 -6.40 1.80 -5.44
N GLY A 242 -7.40 2.42 -6.08
CA GLY A 242 -8.67 2.79 -5.44
C GLY A 242 -8.66 4.12 -4.68
N MET A 243 -7.50 4.79 -4.54
CA MET A 243 -7.38 6.13 -3.97
C MET A 243 -7.56 7.23 -5.03
N GLY A 244 -8.72 7.28 -5.70
CA GLY A 244 -9.04 8.32 -6.70
C GLY A 244 -8.39 8.14 -8.08
N PHE A 245 -7.72 6.99 -8.32
CA PHE A 245 -7.03 6.66 -9.58
C PHE A 245 -7.73 5.51 -10.33
N PRO A 246 -7.47 5.34 -11.65
CA PRO A 246 -7.97 4.23 -12.45
C PRO A 246 -7.83 2.86 -11.80
N ARG A 247 -8.74 1.96 -12.17
CA ARG A 247 -8.90 0.64 -11.58
C ARG A 247 -7.64 -0.20 -11.80
N ALA A 248 -7.22 -0.94 -10.76
CA ALA A 248 -6.09 -1.86 -10.81
C ALA A 248 -6.15 -2.77 -12.05
N TYR A 249 -5.03 -2.91 -12.74
CA TYR A 249 -4.87 -3.79 -13.91
C TYR A 249 -5.74 -3.44 -15.13
N THR A 250 -6.28 -2.22 -15.20
CA THR A 250 -7.07 -1.75 -16.34
C THR A 250 -6.72 -0.32 -16.73
N ARG A 251 -7.06 0.09 -17.95
CA ARG A 251 -6.73 1.43 -18.50
C ARG A 251 -7.93 2.38 -18.55
N TYR A 252 -8.90 2.20 -17.67
CA TYR A 252 -10.08 3.04 -17.62
C TYR A 252 -10.39 3.51 -16.19
N GLY A 253 -10.88 4.74 -16.11
CA GLY A 253 -11.28 5.43 -14.89
C GLY A 253 -12.75 5.18 -14.52
N PRO A 254 -13.26 5.86 -13.48
CA PRO A 254 -14.65 5.75 -13.02
C PRO A 254 -15.71 6.14 -14.07
N TRP A 255 -15.29 6.73 -15.19
CA TRP A 255 -16.13 7.13 -16.30
C TRP A 255 -15.81 6.43 -17.63
N GLY A 256 -14.99 5.38 -17.61
CA GLY A 256 -14.50 4.72 -18.81
C GLY A 256 -13.13 5.25 -19.24
N LEU A 257 -12.87 5.33 -20.54
CA LEU A 257 -11.54 5.66 -21.09
C LEU A 257 -11.11 7.12 -20.86
N ALA A 258 -12.07 8.03 -20.70
CA ALA A 258 -11.81 9.45 -20.50
C ALA A 258 -12.72 10.03 -19.42
N VAL A 259 -12.27 11.12 -18.80
CA VAL A 259 -13.08 11.92 -17.88
C VAL A 259 -14.12 12.69 -18.72
N PRO A 260 -15.42 12.72 -18.32
CA PRO A 260 -16.48 13.21 -19.19
C PRO A 260 -16.44 14.72 -19.42
N ASP A 261 -15.97 15.48 -18.42
CA ASP A 261 -15.85 16.93 -18.49
C ASP A 261 -14.84 17.45 -17.45
N ARG A 262 -14.52 18.74 -17.55
CA ARG A 262 -13.59 19.42 -16.65
C ARG A 262 -14.06 19.44 -15.20
N ALA A 263 -15.36 19.60 -14.95
CA ALA A 263 -15.88 19.66 -13.58
C ALA A 263 -15.72 18.31 -12.86
N ALA A 264 -15.90 17.20 -13.57
CA ALA A 264 -15.64 15.86 -13.07
C ALA A 264 -14.14 15.66 -12.76
N ALA A 265 -13.25 16.15 -13.63
CA ALA A 265 -11.81 16.11 -13.39
C ALA A 265 -11.41 16.92 -12.14
N GLU A 266 -11.90 18.15 -12.03
CA GLU A 266 -11.63 19.05 -10.90
C GLU A 266 -12.15 18.49 -9.58
N LYS A 267 -13.33 17.86 -9.57
CA LYS A 267 -13.87 17.24 -8.36
C LYS A 267 -12.97 16.11 -7.82
N ILE A 268 -12.56 15.16 -8.67
CA ILE A 268 -11.73 14.03 -8.21
C ILE A 268 -10.33 14.48 -7.81
N THR A 269 -9.70 15.32 -8.64
CA THR A 269 -8.35 15.84 -8.35
C THR A 269 -8.35 16.76 -7.13
N GLY A 270 -9.42 17.53 -6.91
CA GLY A 270 -9.61 18.39 -5.75
C GLY A 270 -9.61 17.61 -4.43
N GLY A 271 -10.36 16.51 -4.36
CA GLY A 271 -10.40 15.66 -3.17
C GLY A 271 -9.04 15.04 -2.83
N MET A 272 -8.34 14.48 -3.84
CA MET A 272 -7.00 13.93 -3.63
C MET A 272 -5.98 15.01 -3.27
N ALA A 273 -6.05 16.19 -3.89
CA ALA A 273 -5.20 17.32 -3.55
C ALA A 273 -5.45 17.80 -2.11
N ALA A 274 -6.70 17.83 -1.66
CA ALA A 274 -7.06 18.16 -0.28
C ALA A 274 -6.52 17.14 0.71
N LEU A 275 -6.64 15.84 0.41
CA LEU A 275 -6.04 14.76 1.19
C LEU A 275 -4.51 14.93 1.33
N LEU A 276 -3.80 15.09 0.22
CA LEU A 276 -2.34 15.25 0.24
C LEU A 276 -1.91 16.52 0.97
N ARG A 277 -2.63 17.63 0.75
CA ARG A 277 -2.38 18.90 1.45
C ARG A 277 -2.59 18.73 2.95
N GLY A 278 -3.69 18.12 3.37
CA GLY A 278 -4.01 17.87 4.77
C GLY A 278 -2.92 17.05 5.48
N ILE A 279 -2.43 15.99 4.83
CA ILE A 279 -1.32 15.18 5.37
C ILE A 279 -0.07 16.05 5.58
N LYS A 280 0.29 16.88 4.59
CA LYS A 280 1.47 17.76 4.70
C LYS A 280 1.29 18.85 5.75
N GLN A 281 0.07 19.30 6.01
CA GLN A 281 -0.21 20.29 7.05
C GLN A 281 -0.11 19.68 8.46
N ILE A 282 -0.71 18.50 8.68
CA ILE A 282 -0.76 17.89 10.01
C ILE A 282 0.47 17.04 10.36
N ALA A 283 1.13 16.47 9.34
CA ALA A 283 2.27 15.58 9.45
C ALA A 283 3.31 15.94 8.36
N PRO A 284 3.96 17.12 8.43
CA PRO A 284 4.81 17.66 7.36
C PRO A 284 6.02 16.77 7.02
N ARG A 285 6.46 15.94 7.96
CA ARG A 285 7.57 14.99 7.76
C ARG A 285 7.15 13.70 7.08
N THR A 286 5.84 13.42 6.95
CA THR A 286 5.37 12.22 6.26
C THR A 286 5.78 12.29 4.80
N LEU A 287 6.54 11.30 4.33
CA LEU A 287 6.76 11.09 2.90
C LEU A 287 5.49 10.49 2.28
N THR A 288 4.97 11.15 1.26
CA THR A 288 3.76 10.72 0.55
C THR A 288 4.18 10.15 -0.80
N MET A 289 3.89 8.89 -1.04
CA MET A 289 4.16 8.21 -2.30
C MET A 289 2.83 7.88 -3.00
N MET A 290 2.87 7.84 -4.33
CA MET A 290 1.74 7.42 -5.14
C MET A 290 2.20 6.32 -6.09
N TYR A 291 1.46 5.23 -6.14
CA TYR A 291 1.69 4.13 -7.06
C TYR A 291 0.34 3.63 -7.56
N SER A 292 0.23 3.30 -8.85
CA SER A 292 -0.94 2.57 -9.37
C SER A 292 -0.50 1.41 -10.27
N THR A 293 -1.08 0.23 -10.03
CA THR A 293 -0.81 -0.97 -10.83
C THR A 293 -1.54 -0.85 -12.17
N ALA A 294 -0.78 -0.60 -13.24
CA ALA A 294 -1.20 -0.65 -14.66
C ALA A 294 -1.71 0.63 -15.35
N ALA A 295 -1.84 1.75 -14.65
CA ALA A 295 -2.05 3.07 -15.25
C ALA A 295 -1.26 4.07 -14.40
N THR A 296 -0.13 4.59 -14.88
CA THR A 296 0.75 5.35 -14.00
C THR A 296 0.05 6.62 -13.51
N ALA A 297 0.37 7.04 -12.28
CA ALA A 297 -0.20 8.23 -11.63
C ALA A 297 -0.01 9.54 -12.43
N THR A 298 0.83 9.53 -13.47
CA THR A 298 1.16 10.68 -14.31
C THR A 298 1.00 10.45 -15.82
N SER A 299 1.01 9.21 -16.32
CA SER A 299 0.95 8.94 -17.78
C SER A 299 -0.46 8.97 -18.32
N ASP A 300 -1.42 8.27 -17.69
CA ASP A 300 -2.69 8.03 -18.35
C ASP A 300 -3.62 9.24 -18.28
N TRP A 301 -3.48 10.09 -17.25
CA TRP A 301 -4.20 11.36 -17.17
C TRP A 301 -3.62 12.45 -18.09
N ARG A 302 -2.34 12.36 -18.48
CA ARG A 302 -1.72 13.29 -19.45
C ARG A 302 -1.83 12.81 -20.89
N ALA A 303 -1.96 11.50 -21.11
CA ALA A 303 -2.04 10.91 -22.45
C ALA A 303 -3.49 10.71 -22.93
N ASN A 304 -4.46 10.57 -22.01
CA ASN A 304 -5.89 10.40 -22.33
C ASN A 304 -6.78 11.56 -21.83
N GLY A 305 -6.17 12.66 -21.38
CA GLY A 305 -6.85 13.90 -20.97
C GLY A 305 -6.73 14.99 -22.02
#